data_AF-A0A2V9ZE00-F1
#
_entry.id   AF-A0A2V9ZE00-F1
#
_cell.length_a   1.000
_cell.length_b   1.000
_cell.length_c   1.000
_cell.angle_alpha   90.00
_cell.angle_beta   90.00
_cell.angle_gamma   90.00
#
_symmetry.space_group_name_H-M   'P 1'
#
loop_
_entity.id
_entity.type
_entity.pdbx_description
1 polymer ?
#
loop_
_entity_poly.entity_id
_entity_poly.type
_entity_poly.pdbx_seq_one_letter_code
_entity_poly.pdbx_strand_id
1 'polypeptide(L)'
;MIQSFGLTKELVSIKIKIPVVILLASAQLASARDHVRIIEFYGYKGIDVEAVRKALPLQEGDAYSRETDQQVRKVVKRIVGREATYVGALCCDDQGDSVLFIGLPGESSTNFVYNPEPKGTMQQLSKKITALDNQLSEAVAAAVHKGGDAAQEDDSNGYALLKDPTAHALQLAVREYALQHKDELLRVLKSSSDSEERAMAADALGYGDQSQEQISALVWASRDPEETVRNNATRALAVLASSKPEAASQIPPEPFVAMLRSGIWTDRNKASMMLSVLTRSRDPKLLAQIRAQALDALVEMAQWRDLGHAFFAKIILARLAGIPEERMPEVAPGPVQVILDALKH
;
A
#
# COMPACT_ATOMS: atom_id res chain seq x y z
N MET A 1 42.28 70.66 -16.33
CA MET A 1 41.82 71.35 -15.11
C MET A 1 41.71 70.25 -14.04
N ILE A 2 42.83 69.94 -13.36
CA ILE A 2 43.07 70.14 -11.89
C ILE A 2 42.08 69.27 -11.07
N GLN A 3 42.39 68.32 -10.20
CA GLN A 3 43.56 67.83 -9.42
C GLN A 3 43.14 66.42 -8.89
N SER A 4 43.95 65.35 -8.94
CA SER A 4 44.93 64.87 -7.95
C SER A 4 44.47 64.79 -6.49
N PHE A 5 44.60 63.60 -5.89
CA PHE A 5 45.06 63.21 -4.53
C PHE A 5 44.44 61.82 -4.23
N GLY A 6 45.14 60.68 -4.09
CA GLY A 6 46.49 60.44 -3.61
C GLY A 6 46.41 59.85 -2.20
N LEU A 7 46.69 58.54 -2.03
CA LEU A 7 47.56 58.00 -0.98
C LEU A 7 47.50 56.46 -0.91
N THR A 8 48.64 55.88 -1.22
CA THR A 8 49.12 54.55 -0.86
C THR A 8 49.16 54.33 0.66
N LYS A 9 48.95 53.08 1.11
CA LYS A 9 49.65 52.52 2.28
C LYS A 9 49.73 51.00 2.20
N GLU A 10 50.93 50.55 2.51
CA GLU A 10 51.45 49.18 2.49
C GLU A 10 50.95 48.28 3.64
N LEU A 11 51.17 46.96 3.42
CA LEU A 11 51.59 45.92 4.37
C LEU A 11 50.70 45.62 5.58
N VAL A 12 50.26 44.36 5.71
CA VAL A 12 50.82 43.37 6.66
C VAL A 12 50.16 42.01 6.41
N SER A 13 51.01 41.00 6.15
CA SER A 13 50.68 39.58 6.15
C SER A 13 50.35 39.12 7.58
N ILE A 14 49.13 38.63 7.82
CA ILE A 14 48.78 37.91 9.05
C ILE A 14 48.54 36.44 8.69
N LYS A 15 49.56 35.60 8.94
CA LYS A 15 49.41 34.14 8.95
C LYS A 15 48.75 33.74 10.27
N ILE A 16 47.43 33.62 10.29
CA ILE A 16 46.72 32.99 11.41
C ILE A 16 46.79 31.47 11.21
N LYS A 17 47.61 30.81 12.04
CA LYS A 17 47.58 29.35 12.18
C LYS A 17 46.33 28.99 12.98
N ILE A 18 45.25 28.60 12.30
CA ILE A 18 44.09 27.97 12.94
C ILE A 18 44.42 26.48 13.11
N PRO A 19 44.39 25.92 14.34
CA PRO A 19 44.51 24.49 14.51
C PRO A 19 43.27 23.82 13.91
N VAL A 20 43.50 22.92 12.95
CA VAL A 20 42.47 22.03 12.42
C VAL A 20 42.07 21.09 13.55
N VAL A 21 41.00 21.43 14.25
CA VAL A 21 40.26 20.47 15.06
C VAL A 21 39.49 19.62 14.07
N ILE A 22 40.00 18.42 13.81
CA ILE A 22 39.23 17.37 13.13
C ILE A 22 38.14 16.96 14.12
N LEU A 23 36.98 17.63 14.05
CA LEU A 23 35.75 17.06 14.56
C LEU A 23 35.46 15.86 13.66
N LEU A 24 35.79 14.67 14.15
CA LEU A 24 35.14 13.44 13.72
C LEU A 24 33.66 13.60 14.10
N ALA A 25 32.89 14.29 13.26
CA ALA A 25 31.46 14.18 13.26
C ALA A 25 31.18 12.74 12.83
N SER A 26 31.05 11.86 13.81
CA SER A 26 30.36 10.60 13.64
C SER A 26 29.00 10.96 13.07
N ALA A 27 28.82 10.83 11.76
CA ALA A 27 27.51 10.72 11.18
C ALA A 27 26.94 9.43 11.78
N GLN A 28 26.30 9.56 12.94
CA GLN A 28 25.29 8.61 13.35
C GLN A 28 24.29 8.65 12.21
N LEU A 29 24.39 7.67 11.32
CA LEU A 29 23.25 7.18 10.57
C LEU A 29 22.18 7.02 11.64
N ALA A 30 21.23 7.94 11.68
CA ALA A 30 20.03 7.76 12.47
C ALA A 30 19.39 6.51 11.89
N SER A 31 19.64 5.37 12.55
CA SER A 31 18.87 4.16 12.33
C SER A 31 17.42 4.59 12.37
N ALA A 32 16.65 4.26 11.34
CA ALA A 32 15.20 4.33 11.41
C ALA A 32 14.78 3.77 12.77
N ARG A 33 13.95 4.53 13.48
CA ARG A 33 13.43 4.12 14.76
C ARG A 33 12.37 3.07 14.43
N ASP A 34 12.72 1.78 14.50
CA ASP A 34 11.81 0.66 14.23
C ASP A 34 10.74 0.49 15.35
N HIS A 35 10.01 1.55 15.66
CA HIS A 35 8.97 1.58 16.69
C HIS A 35 7.58 1.55 16.09
N VAL A 36 6.63 1.05 16.86
CA VAL A 36 5.21 1.06 16.51
C VAL A 36 4.60 2.40 16.88
N ARG A 37 4.31 3.24 15.90
CA ARG A 37 3.61 4.52 16.12
C ARG A 37 2.17 4.33 16.57
N ILE A 38 1.47 3.41 15.90
CA ILE A 38 0.03 3.21 16.01
C ILE A 38 -0.27 1.71 15.96
N ILE A 39 -1.14 1.22 16.85
CA ILE A 39 -1.70 -0.13 16.79
C ILE A 39 -3.16 -0.05 16.32
N GLU A 40 -3.44 -0.64 15.17
CA GLU A 40 -4.77 -0.72 14.56
C GLU A 40 -5.30 -2.16 14.56
N PHE A 41 -6.61 -2.29 14.80
CA PHE A 41 -7.31 -3.57 14.75
C PHE A 41 -8.31 -3.59 13.60
N TYR A 42 -8.62 -4.77 13.10
CA TYR A 42 -9.71 -4.99 12.15
C TYR A 42 -10.23 -6.42 12.26
N GLY A 43 -11.40 -6.68 11.65
CA GLY A 43 -12.04 -7.99 11.74
C GLY A 43 -12.59 -8.27 13.13
N TYR A 44 -12.99 -7.24 13.88
CA TYR A 44 -13.20 -7.35 15.32
C TYR A 44 -14.67 -7.37 15.75
N LYS A 45 -15.62 -7.40 14.81
CA LYS A 45 -17.04 -7.51 15.16
C LYS A 45 -17.29 -8.72 16.09
N GLY A 46 -17.89 -8.45 17.25
CA GLY A 46 -18.14 -9.45 18.29
C GLY A 46 -16.95 -9.73 19.22
N ILE A 47 -15.84 -8.99 19.12
CA ILE A 47 -14.65 -9.12 19.97
C ILE A 47 -14.45 -7.85 20.80
N ASP A 48 -14.10 -8.02 22.08
CA ASP A 48 -13.65 -6.92 22.95
C ASP A 48 -12.21 -6.52 22.59
N VAL A 49 -12.08 -5.54 21.69
CA VAL A 49 -10.79 -5.00 21.24
C VAL A 49 -9.99 -4.40 22.38
N GLU A 50 -10.65 -3.78 23.37
CA GLU A 50 -9.97 -3.14 24.49
C GLU A 50 -9.33 -4.18 25.42
N ALA A 51 -9.98 -5.32 25.65
CA ALA A 51 -9.37 -6.44 26.36
C ALA A 51 -8.13 -6.98 25.62
N VAL A 52 -8.19 -7.08 24.29
CA VAL A 52 -7.02 -7.50 23.48
C VAL A 52 -5.90 -6.47 23.58
N ARG A 53 -6.20 -5.18 23.36
CA ARG A 53 -5.24 -4.07 23.41
C ARG A 53 -4.51 -4.01 24.75
N LYS A 54 -5.23 -4.11 25.87
CA LYS A 54 -4.65 -4.10 27.23
C LYS A 54 -3.75 -5.30 27.51
N ALA A 55 -3.97 -6.42 26.82
CA ALA A 55 -3.23 -7.65 27.04
C ALA A 55 -1.99 -7.79 26.13
N LEU A 56 -1.80 -6.89 25.17
CA LEU A 56 -0.68 -6.92 24.23
C LEU A 56 0.67 -6.83 24.96
N PRO A 57 1.72 -7.48 24.44
CA PRO A 57 3.06 -7.45 25.01
C PRO A 57 3.83 -6.16 24.71
N LEU A 58 3.20 -5.24 23.95
CA LEU A 58 3.78 -3.97 23.52
C LEU A 58 2.72 -2.87 23.53
N GLN A 59 3.19 -1.63 23.55
CA GLN A 59 2.40 -0.41 23.42
C GLN A 59 2.90 0.44 22.24
N GLU A 60 2.15 1.49 21.91
CA GLU A 60 2.60 2.50 20.96
C GLU A 60 3.86 3.18 21.51
N GLY A 61 4.89 3.29 20.67
CA GLY A 61 6.22 3.75 21.02
C GLY A 61 7.24 2.63 21.27
N ASP A 62 6.82 1.36 21.40
CA ASP A 62 7.74 0.24 21.58
C ASP A 62 8.34 -0.25 20.26
N ALA A 63 9.51 -0.90 20.34
CA ALA A 63 10.15 -1.54 19.19
C ALA A 63 9.35 -2.75 18.69
N TYR A 64 9.32 -2.95 17.37
CA TYR A 64 8.71 -4.12 16.76
C TYR A 64 9.75 -5.14 16.30
N SER A 65 9.45 -6.43 16.48
CA SER A 65 10.31 -7.52 16.03
C SER A 65 9.48 -8.75 15.66
N ARG A 66 10.12 -9.74 15.01
CA ARG A 66 9.50 -11.05 14.79
C ARG A 66 9.10 -11.76 16.08
N GLU A 67 9.81 -11.51 17.18
CA GLU A 67 9.44 -12.07 18.47
C GLU A 67 8.17 -11.41 19.01
N THR A 68 8.08 -10.09 18.88
CA THR A 68 6.90 -9.30 19.23
C THR A 68 5.66 -9.79 18.47
N ASP A 69 5.78 -10.05 17.16
CA ASP A 69 4.71 -10.65 16.33
C ASP A 69 4.15 -11.94 16.97
N GLN A 70 5.04 -12.89 17.26
CA GLN A 70 4.67 -14.19 17.83
C GLN A 70 4.00 -14.04 19.20
N GLN A 71 4.46 -13.09 20.01
CA GLN A 71 3.85 -12.80 21.31
C GLN A 71 2.45 -12.19 21.16
N VAL A 72 2.27 -11.26 20.22
CA VAL A 72 0.95 -10.69 19.87
C VAL A 72 -0.03 -11.80 19.47
N ARG A 73 0.38 -12.72 18.59
CA ARG A 73 -0.46 -13.86 18.16
C ARG A 73 -0.87 -14.74 19.34
N LYS A 74 0.06 -15.07 20.23
CA LYS A 74 -0.21 -15.84 21.46
C LYS A 74 -1.22 -15.12 22.37
N VAL A 75 -1.08 -13.80 22.53
CA VAL A 75 -2.03 -12.99 23.32
C VAL A 75 -3.42 -13.01 22.69
N VAL A 76 -3.53 -12.76 21.38
CA VAL A 76 -4.81 -12.81 20.68
C VAL A 76 -5.47 -14.17 20.85
N LYS A 77 -4.73 -15.27 20.63
CA LYS A 77 -5.25 -16.63 20.85
C LYS A 77 -5.77 -16.84 22.26
N ARG A 78 -5.05 -16.35 23.27
CA ARG A 78 -5.44 -16.49 24.69
C ARG A 78 -6.72 -15.71 25.01
N ILE A 79 -6.86 -14.48 24.53
CA ILE A 79 -7.99 -13.60 24.86
C ILE A 79 -9.23 -13.94 24.02
N VAL A 80 -9.05 -14.20 22.72
CA VAL A 80 -10.14 -14.40 21.75
C VAL A 80 -10.51 -15.88 21.62
N GLY A 81 -9.62 -16.80 22.00
CA GLY A 81 -9.79 -18.25 21.82
C GLY A 81 -9.47 -18.75 20.41
N ARG A 82 -9.09 -17.87 19.48
CA ARG A 82 -8.74 -18.16 18.09
C ARG A 82 -7.51 -17.34 17.68
N GLU A 83 -6.73 -17.87 16.75
CA GLU A 83 -5.52 -17.19 16.25
C GLU A 83 -5.86 -15.82 15.62
N ALA A 84 -4.93 -14.87 15.74
CA ALA A 84 -4.98 -13.64 14.95
C ALA A 84 -4.97 -14.00 13.46
N THR A 85 -5.80 -13.35 12.66
CA THR A 85 -5.82 -13.56 11.21
C THR A 85 -4.61 -12.91 10.54
N TYR A 86 -4.06 -11.86 11.16
CA TYR A 86 -2.90 -11.14 10.66
C TYR A 86 -2.20 -10.40 11.80
N VAL A 87 -0.88 -10.29 11.71
CA VAL A 87 -0.06 -9.37 12.49
C VAL A 87 1.03 -8.89 11.54
N GLY A 88 1.16 -7.58 11.38
CA GLY A 88 2.18 -7.02 10.49
C GLY A 88 2.39 -5.53 10.73
N ALA A 89 3.67 -5.15 10.84
CA ALA A 89 4.09 -3.76 10.89
C ALA A 89 4.29 -3.25 9.46
N LEU A 90 3.64 -2.14 9.14
CA LEU A 90 3.73 -1.50 7.84
C LEU A 90 4.47 -0.19 7.97
N CYS A 91 5.45 -0.02 7.10
CA CYS A 91 6.20 1.22 6.99
C CYS A 91 5.27 2.31 6.45
N CYS A 92 5.42 3.57 6.84
CA CYS A 92 6.02 4.19 8.02
C CYS A 92 5.70 5.68 7.86
N ASP A 93 5.88 6.50 8.90
CA ASP A 93 5.86 7.96 8.72
C ASP A 93 7.26 8.50 8.31
N ASP A 94 7.36 9.83 8.17
CA ASP A 94 8.61 10.53 7.83
C ASP A 94 9.75 10.28 8.86
N GLN A 95 9.44 9.73 10.03
CA GLN A 95 10.41 9.36 11.07
C GLN A 95 10.82 7.88 11.02
N GLY A 96 10.20 7.10 10.14
CA GLY A 96 10.41 5.65 10.01
C GLY A 96 9.56 4.81 10.95
N ASP A 97 8.64 5.40 11.72
CA ASP A 97 7.83 4.65 12.68
C ASP A 97 6.68 3.91 11.96
N SER A 98 6.47 2.65 12.31
CA SER A 98 5.52 1.75 11.62
C SER A 98 4.11 1.78 12.21
N VAL A 99 3.11 1.44 11.41
CA VAL A 99 1.74 1.13 11.89
C VAL A 99 1.61 -0.38 12.02
N LEU A 100 1.30 -0.87 13.22
CA LEU A 100 1.04 -2.29 13.48
C LEU A 100 -0.43 -2.60 13.25
N PHE A 101 -0.72 -3.45 12.28
CA PHE A 101 -2.07 -3.96 12.04
C PHE A 101 -2.25 -5.35 12.63
N ILE A 102 -3.31 -5.52 13.42
CA ILE A 102 -3.70 -6.79 14.03
C ILE A 102 -5.09 -7.18 13.52
N GLY A 103 -5.14 -8.21 12.68
CA GLY A 103 -6.37 -8.81 12.20
C GLY A 103 -6.93 -9.80 13.22
N LEU A 104 -8.22 -9.66 13.53
CA LEU A 104 -8.93 -10.50 14.48
C LEU A 104 -9.94 -11.43 13.76
N PRO A 105 -10.23 -12.61 14.31
CA PRO A 105 -11.14 -13.58 13.71
C PRO A 105 -12.62 -13.33 14.09
N GLY A 106 -13.04 -12.06 14.20
CA GLY A 106 -14.42 -11.68 14.49
C GLY A 106 -15.35 -11.84 13.28
N GLU A 107 -16.63 -11.51 13.45
CA GLU A 107 -17.69 -11.76 12.44
C GLU A 107 -17.54 -10.92 11.15
N SER A 108 -16.82 -9.80 11.25
CA SER A 108 -16.45 -8.94 10.13
C SER A 108 -15.23 -9.46 9.36
N SER A 109 -14.65 -10.59 9.78
CA SER A 109 -13.55 -11.29 9.11
C SER A 109 -14.00 -12.67 8.65
N THR A 110 -13.81 -12.99 7.37
CA THR A 110 -14.13 -14.30 6.80
C THR A 110 -13.09 -14.71 5.77
N ASN A 111 -12.87 -16.02 5.68
CA ASN A 111 -12.22 -16.57 4.51
C ASN A 111 -13.12 -16.41 3.29
N PHE A 112 -12.50 -16.27 2.12
CA PHE A 112 -13.17 -16.30 0.84
C PHE A 112 -12.48 -17.34 -0.06
N VAL A 113 -13.17 -17.74 -1.12
CA VAL A 113 -12.67 -18.81 -2.00
C VAL A 113 -11.51 -18.28 -2.85
N TYR A 114 -10.36 -18.95 -2.74
CA TYR A 114 -9.23 -18.76 -3.63
C TYR A 114 -9.35 -19.67 -4.86
N ASN A 115 -8.62 -19.30 -5.91
CA ASN A 115 -8.38 -20.19 -7.03
C ASN A 115 -7.59 -21.42 -6.57
N PRO A 116 -7.70 -22.55 -7.30
CA PRO A 116 -6.83 -23.68 -7.09
C PRO A 116 -5.36 -23.27 -7.18
N GLU A 117 -4.54 -23.83 -6.29
CA GLU A 117 -3.09 -23.61 -6.32
C GLU A 117 -2.51 -24.10 -7.66
N PRO A 118 -1.78 -23.24 -8.39
CA PRO A 118 -1.13 -23.65 -9.62
C PRO A 118 -0.08 -24.74 -9.37
N LYS A 119 -0.11 -25.79 -10.20
CA LYS A 119 0.80 -26.95 -10.09
C LYS A 119 1.70 -27.12 -11.31
N GLY A 120 1.79 -26.11 -12.17
CA GLY A 120 2.69 -26.16 -13.31
C GLY A 120 4.13 -26.17 -12.83
N THR A 121 5.03 -26.67 -13.67
CA THR A 121 6.47 -26.61 -13.39
C THR A 121 6.89 -25.16 -13.17
N MET A 122 7.80 -24.91 -12.22
CA MET A 122 8.44 -23.60 -12.03
C MET A 122 8.92 -23.06 -13.38
N GLN A 123 8.55 -21.82 -13.68
CA GLN A 123 8.83 -21.17 -14.95
C GLN A 123 9.76 -20.01 -14.66
N GLN A 124 11.07 -20.26 -14.75
CA GLN A 124 12.07 -19.23 -14.48
C GLN A 124 11.84 -18.03 -15.40
N LEU A 125 11.24 -16.99 -14.83
CA LEU A 125 11.25 -15.65 -15.40
C LEU A 125 12.70 -15.29 -15.73
N SER A 126 12.88 -14.51 -16.81
CA SER A 126 14.24 -14.14 -17.21
C SER A 126 14.96 -13.41 -16.07
N LYS A 127 16.27 -13.64 -15.93
CA LYS A 127 17.10 -12.90 -14.95
C LYS A 127 16.98 -11.38 -15.09
N LYS A 128 16.62 -10.89 -16.28
CA LYS A 128 16.39 -9.47 -16.55
C LYS A 128 15.19 -8.95 -15.74
N ILE A 129 14.02 -9.59 -15.81
CA ILE A 129 12.86 -9.10 -15.07
C ILE A 129 13.03 -9.28 -13.56
N THR A 130 13.65 -10.38 -13.10
CA THR A 130 13.97 -10.56 -11.68
C THR A 130 14.90 -9.45 -11.15
N ALA A 131 15.90 -9.03 -11.94
CA ALA A 131 16.77 -7.92 -11.54
C ALA A 131 16.04 -6.57 -11.54
N LEU A 132 15.17 -6.34 -12.54
CA LEU A 132 14.36 -5.11 -12.62
C LEU A 132 13.39 -5.02 -11.44
N ASP A 133 12.71 -6.11 -11.09
CA ASP A 133 11.76 -6.19 -9.98
C ASP A 133 12.44 -5.87 -8.64
N ASN A 134 13.59 -6.49 -8.37
CA ASN A 134 14.36 -6.22 -7.16
C ASN A 134 14.83 -4.76 -7.07
N GLN A 135 15.40 -4.21 -8.15
CA GLN A 135 15.85 -2.82 -8.19
C GLN A 135 14.69 -1.84 -8.05
N LEU A 136 13.55 -2.15 -8.69
CA LEU A 136 12.36 -1.32 -8.60
C LEU A 136 11.80 -1.33 -7.18
N SER A 137 11.73 -2.50 -6.53
CA SER A 137 11.28 -2.62 -5.14
C SER A 137 12.12 -1.78 -4.18
N GLU A 138 13.45 -1.81 -4.32
CA GLU A 138 14.36 -0.97 -3.55
C GLU A 138 14.16 0.53 -3.82
N ALA A 139 14.02 0.91 -5.09
CA ALA A 139 13.83 2.30 -5.48
C ALA A 139 12.48 2.86 -5.01
N VAL A 140 11.41 2.08 -5.09
CA VAL A 140 10.07 2.43 -4.57
C VAL A 140 10.13 2.60 -3.05
N ALA A 141 10.76 1.68 -2.32
CA ALA A 141 10.90 1.78 -0.87
C ALA A 141 11.67 3.06 -0.48
N ALA A 142 12.76 3.38 -1.18
CA ALA A 142 13.53 4.60 -0.96
C ALA A 142 12.72 5.87 -1.28
N ALA A 143 11.93 5.87 -2.36
CA ALA A 143 11.07 6.99 -2.74
C ALA A 143 9.95 7.24 -1.72
N VAL A 144 9.32 6.16 -1.23
CA VAL A 144 8.30 6.22 -0.18
C VAL A 144 8.89 6.74 1.12
N HIS A 145 10.05 6.24 1.54
CA HIS A 145 10.73 6.70 2.76
C HIS A 145 11.15 8.17 2.68
N LYS A 146 11.54 8.64 1.49
CA LYS A 146 11.85 10.06 1.24
C LYS A 146 10.62 10.97 1.34
N GLY A 147 9.43 10.44 1.08
CA GLY A 147 8.16 11.18 1.15
C GLY A 147 8.04 12.32 0.14
N GLY A 148 7.08 13.21 0.39
CA GLY A 148 6.83 14.40 -0.44
C GLY A 148 6.54 14.07 -1.90
N ASP A 149 7.15 14.82 -2.82
CA ASP A 149 6.96 14.60 -4.26
C ASP A 149 7.50 13.25 -4.73
N ALA A 150 8.56 12.72 -4.11
CA ALA A 150 9.19 11.46 -4.56
C ALA A 150 8.24 10.26 -4.46
N ALA A 151 7.37 10.25 -3.46
CA ALA A 151 6.38 9.20 -3.21
C ALA A 151 5.08 9.37 -4.04
N GLN A 152 4.93 10.47 -4.78
CA GLN A 152 3.73 10.69 -5.61
C GLN A 152 3.82 9.89 -6.90
N GLU A 153 2.69 9.29 -7.28
CA GLU A 153 2.52 8.52 -8.50
C GLU A 153 1.67 9.29 -9.53
N ASP A 154 2.09 9.23 -10.79
CA ASP A 154 1.27 9.54 -11.96
C ASP A 154 0.80 8.22 -12.58
N ASP A 155 -0.52 8.00 -12.58
CA ASP A 155 -1.17 6.83 -13.17
C ASP A 155 -1.97 7.17 -14.44
N SER A 156 -1.86 8.39 -14.96
CA SER A 156 -2.68 8.92 -16.06
C SER A 156 -2.64 8.08 -17.35
N ASN A 157 -1.58 7.28 -17.52
CA ASN A 157 -1.40 6.40 -18.67
C ASN A 157 -1.88 4.95 -18.43
N GLY A 158 -2.44 4.62 -17.26
CA GLY A 158 -2.90 3.27 -16.91
C GLY A 158 -1.83 2.32 -16.38
N TYR A 159 -0.74 2.88 -15.85
CA TYR A 159 0.32 2.22 -15.09
C TYR A 159 1.00 3.26 -14.20
N ALA A 160 1.57 2.84 -13.07
CA ALA A 160 2.06 3.76 -12.05
C ALA A 160 3.48 4.25 -12.35
N LEU A 161 3.69 5.56 -12.38
CA LEU A 161 5.01 6.20 -12.48
C LEU A 161 5.26 7.10 -11.27
N LEU A 162 6.21 6.74 -10.42
CA LEU A 162 6.67 7.61 -9.33
C LEU A 162 7.37 8.85 -9.91
N LYS A 163 7.29 9.96 -9.19
CA LYS A 163 8.07 11.17 -9.55
C LYS A 163 9.55 11.05 -9.16
N ASP A 164 9.92 10.11 -8.29
CA ASP A 164 11.33 9.81 -8.05
C ASP A 164 12.01 9.33 -9.36
N PRO A 165 13.08 10.02 -9.84
CA PRO A 165 13.68 9.70 -11.12
C PRO A 165 14.21 8.26 -11.25
N THR A 166 14.68 7.65 -10.16
CA THR A 166 15.26 6.30 -10.19
C THR A 166 14.14 5.28 -10.34
N ALA A 167 13.13 5.36 -9.47
CA ALA A 167 11.96 4.49 -9.56
C ALA A 167 11.24 4.66 -10.90
N HIS A 168 11.07 5.90 -11.37
CA HIS A 168 10.46 6.22 -12.65
C HIS A 168 11.14 5.51 -13.82
N ALA A 169 12.48 5.60 -13.90
CA ALA A 169 13.24 4.98 -14.99
C ALA A 169 13.10 3.44 -14.96
N LEU A 170 13.10 2.84 -13.77
CA LEU A 170 12.91 1.39 -13.60
C LEU A 170 11.48 0.96 -13.97
N GLN A 171 10.46 1.74 -13.63
CA GLN A 171 9.07 1.47 -14.02
C GLN A 171 8.89 1.51 -15.54
N LEU A 172 9.56 2.45 -16.23
CA LEU A 172 9.57 2.48 -17.69
C LEU A 172 10.30 1.26 -18.29
N ALA A 173 11.38 0.78 -17.66
CA ALA A 173 12.06 -0.43 -18.09
C ALA A 173 11.21 -1.70 -17.87
N VAL A 174 10.48 -1.79 -16.75
CA VAL A 174 9.50 -2.85 -16.51
C VAL A 174 8.38 -2.81 -17.54
N ARG A 175 7.87 -1.62 -17.87
CA ARG A 175 6.90 -1.45 -18.96
C ARG A 175 7.43 -1.94 -20.30
N GLU A 176 8.63 -1.55 -20.69
CA GLU A 176 9.25 -2.01 -21.92
C GLU A 176 9.34 -3.54 -21.95
N TYR A 177 9.76 -4.16 -20.84
CA TYR A 177 9.79 -5.61 -20.70
C TYR A 177 8.40 -6.23 -20.85
N ALA A 178 7.41 -5.71 -20.11
CA ALA A 178 6.05 -6.25 -20.11
C ALA A 178 5.41 -6.24 -21.50
N LEU A 179 5.65 -5.19 -22.28
CA LEU A 179 5.17 -5.08 -23.66
C LEU A 179 5.84 -6.10 -24.61
N GLN A 180 7.11 -6.42 -24.38
CA GLN A 180 7.86 -7.39 -25.20
C GLN A 180 7.61 -8.85 -24.78
N HIS A 181 7.24 -9.09 -23.52
CA HIS A 181 7.19 -10.43 -22.90
C HIS A 181 5.81 -10.81 -22.35
N LYS A 182 4.73 -10.22 -22.88
CA LYS A 182 3.36 -10.43 -22.39
C LYS A 182 2.96 -11.91 -22.26
N ASP A 183 3.21 -12.72 -23.29
CA ASP A 183 2.84 -14.15 -23.31
C ASP A 183 3.60 -14.99 -22.27
N GLU A 184 4.82 -14.58 -21.92
CA GLU A 184 5.60 -15.19 -20.85
C GLU A 184 4.97 -14.86 -19.50
N LEU A 185 4.71 -13.57 -19.24
CA LEU A 185 4.13 -13.10 -17.98
C LEU A 185 2.74 -13.69 -17.72
N LEU A 186 1.86 -13.73 -18.72
CA LEU A 186 0.52 -14.33 -18.61
C LEU A 186 0.59 -15.82 -18.26
N ARG A 187 1.54 -16.55 -18.85
CA ARG A 187 1.73 -17.98 -18.61
C ARG A 187 2.25 -18.25 -17.20
N VAL A 188 3.24 -17.47 -16.75
CA VAL A 188 3.80 -17.55 -15.40
C VAL A 188 2.72 -17.28 -14.37
N LEU A 189 2.01 -16.15 -14.50
CA LEU A 189 0.91 -15.78 -13.60
C LEU A 189 -0.16 -16.87 -13.51
N LYS A 190 -0.49 -17.53 -14.62
CA LYS A 190 -1.52 -18.56 -14.65
C LYS A 190 -1.08 -19.90 -14.05
N SER A 191 0.19 -20.27 -14.19
CA SER A 191 0.57 -21.68 -14.06
C SER A 191 1.79 -21.99 -13.22
N SER A 192 2.67 -21.03 -12.91
CA SER A 192 3.86 -21.32 -12.11
C SER A 192 3.45 -21.75 -10.70
N SER A 193 4.01 -22.87 -10.22
CA SER A 193 3.88 -23.28 -8.82
C SER A 193 4.59 -22.33 -7.86
N ASP A 194 5.54 -21.53 -8.34
CA ASP A 194 6.28 -20.56 -7.53
C ASP A 194 5.46 -19.28 -7.38
N SER A 195 5.16 -18.90 -6.13
CA SER A 195 4.31 -17.74 -5.87
C SER A 195 5.04 -16.39 -6.01
N GLU A 196 6.37 -16.36 -5.88
CA GLU A 196 7.18 -15.17 -6.14
C GLU A 196 7.22 -14.87 -7.65
N GLU A 197 7.38 -15.91 -8.48
CA GLU A 197 7.28 -15.76 -9.94
C GLU A 197 5.90 -15.22 -10.37
N ARG A 198 4.83 -15.73 -9.78
CA ARG A 198 3.47 -15.22 -10.05
C ARG A 198 3.31 -13.78 -9.58
N ALA A 199 3.88 -13.40 -8.43
CA ALA A 199 3.76 -12.05 -7.88
C ALA A 199 4.52 -11.03 -8.76
N MET A 200 5.73 -11.36 -9.20
CA MET A 200 6.49 -10.56 -10.17
C MET A 200 5.75 -10.44 -11.50
N ALA A 201 5.18 -11.54 -12.00
CA ALA A 201 4.40 -11.52 -13.24
C ALA A 201 3.16 -10.62 -13.12
N ALA A 202 2.44 -10.67 -12.00
CA ALA A 202 1.31 -9.79 -11.73
C ALA A 202 1.71 -8.31 -11.68
N ASP A 203 2.84 -7.99 -11.03
CA ASP A 203 3.33 -6.60 -10.94
C ASP A 203 3.76 -6.06 -12.30
N ALA A 204 4.59 -6.82 -13.03
CA ALA A 204 5.01 -6.46 -14.38
C ALA A 204 3.83 -6.32 -15.36
N LEU A 205 2.82 -7.19 -15.26
CA LEU A 205 1.59 -7.06 -16.06
C LEU A 205 0.83 -5.78 -15.74
N GLY A 206 0.99 -5.16 -14.56
CA GLY A 206 0.46 -3.83 -14.27
C GLY A 206 0.99 -2.73 -15.20
N TYR A 207 2.13 -2.98 -15.86
CA TYR A 207 2.77 -2.09 -16.82
C TYR A 207 2.52 -2.48 -18.29
N GLY A 208 1.64 -3.45 -18.56
CA GLY A 208 1.43 -4.03 -19.89
C GLY A 208 0.70 -3.15 -20.92
N ASP A 209 0.15 -3.80 -21.95
CA ASP A 209 -0.53 -3.17 -23.09
C ASP A 209 -1.99 -2.78 -22.80
N GLN A 210 -2.50 -3.16 -21.62
CA GLN A 210 -3.85 -2.90 -21.12
C GLN A 210 -4.94 -3.60 -21.94
N SER A 211 -4.59 -4.73 -22.54
CA SER A 211 -5.52 -5.60 -23.25
C SER A 211 -6.55 -6.27 -22.34
N GLN A 212 -7.65 -6.73 -22.93
CA GLN A 212 -8.67 -7.52 -22.22
C GLN A 212 -8.11 -8.79 -21.60
N GLU A 213 -7.13 -9.42 -22.27
CA GLU A 213 -6.45 -10.62 -21.79
C GLU A 213 -5.64 -10.35 -20.51
N GLN A 214 -4.89 -9.24 -20.49
CA GLN A 214 -4.18 -8.79 -19.29
C GLN A 214 -5.15 -8.52 -18.14
N ILE A 215 -6.23 -7.76 -18.39
CA ILE A 215 -7.25 -7.47 -17.37
C ILE A 215 -7.85 -8.77 -16.83
N SER A 216 -8.23 -9.69 -17.70
CA SER A 216 -8.83 -10.97 -17.30
C SER A 216 -7.86 -11.82 -16.47
N ALA A 217 -6.58 -11.84 -16.84
CA ALA A 217 -5.55 -12.56 -16.08
C ALA A 217 -5.32 -11.97 -14.69
N LEU A 218 -5.27 -10.63 -14.57
CA LEU A 218 -5.15 -9.95 -13.28
C LEU A 218 -6.41 -10.12 -12.42
N VAL A 219 -7.61 -10.09 -13.01
CA VAL A 219 -8.87 -10.37 -12.30
C VAL A 219 -8.85 -11.78 -11.74
N TRP A 220 -8.42 -12.77 -12.53
CA TRP A 220 -8.23 -14.13 -12.02
C TRP A 220 -7.22 -14.16 -10.87
N ALA A 221 -6.06 -13.51 -11.01
CA ALA A 221 -5.02 -13.46 -9.99
C ALA A 221 -5.42 -12.72 -8.70
N SER A 222 -6.46 -11.87 -8.70
CA SER A 222 -7.05 -11.29 -7.48
C SER A 222 -7.67 -12.34 -6.52
N ARG A 223 -7.72 -13.61 -6.94
CA ARG A 223 -8.15 -14.78 -6.18
C ARG A 223 -7.01 -15.78 -5.95
N ASP A 224 -5.76 -15.48 -6.29
CA ASP A 224 -4.63 -16.39 -6.10
C ASP A 224 -4.52 -16.84 -4.62
N PRO A 225 -4.10 -18.08 -4.32
CA PRO A 225 -3.87 -18.49 -2.93
C PRO A 225 -2.81 -17.66 -2.21
N GLU A 226 -1.81 -17.11 -2.93
CA GLU A 226 -0.76 -16.27 -2.36
C GLU A 226 -1.22 -14.82 -2.20
N GLU A 227 -0.97 -14.24 -1.02
CA GLU A 227 -1.41 -12.87 -0.71
C GLU A 227 -0.68 -11.81 -1.53
N THR A 228 0.61 -12.00 -1.81
CA THR A 228 1.41 -11.07 -2.62
C THR A 228 0.92 -11.01 -4.06
N VAL A 229 0.51 -12.15 -4.62
CA VAL A 229 -0.06 -12.20 -5.97
C VAL A 229 -1.38 -11.44 -6.02
N ARG A 230 -2.28 -11.65 -5.05
CA ARG A 230 -3.55 -10.90 -4.95
C ARG A 230 -3.31 -9.41 -4.78
N ASN A 231 -2.33 -9.02 -3.96
CA ASN A 231 -1.94 -7.65 -3.71
C ASN A 231 -1.51 -6.95 -5.01
N ASN A 232 -0.56 -7.54 -5.74
CA ASN A 232 -0.01 -6.96 -6.96
C ASN A 232 -1.06 -6.91 -8.08
N ALA A 233 -1.82 -7.99 -8.26
CA ALA A 233 -2.88 -8.04 -9.27
C ALA A 233 -3.97 -7.00 -9.01
N THR A 234 -4.42 -6.86 -7.77
CA THR A 234 -5.46 -5.88 -7.40
C THR A 234 -4.95 -4.44 -7.52
N ARG A 235 -3.69 -4.19 -7.17
CA ARG A 235 -3.06 -2.86 -7.37
C ARG A 235 -2.99 -2.51 -8.85
N ALA A 236 -2.49 -3.41 -9.69
CA ALA A 236 -2.40 -3.24 -11.13
C ALA A 236 -3.77 -2.90 -11.74
N LEU A 237 -4.82 -3.63 -11.36
CA LEU A 237 -6.18 -3.35 -11.78
C LEU A 237 -6.68 -1.97 -11.33
N ALA A 238 -6.40 -1.58 -10.09
CA ALA A 238 -6.86 -0.29 -9.56
C ALA A 238 -6.21 0.90 -10.27
N VAL A 239 -4.90 0.81 -10.56
CA VAL A 239 -4.13 1.81 -11.32
C VAL A 239 -4.61 1.89 -12.78
N LEU A 240 -4.92 0.76 -13.40
CA LEU A 240 -5.46 0.75 -14.75
C LEU A 240 -6.87 1.36 -14.79
N ALA A 241 -7.73 0.98 -13.84
CA ALA A 241 -9.12 1.43 -13.78
C ALA A 241 -9.25 2.90 -13.38
N SER A 242 -8.30 3.45 -12.60
CA SER A 242 -8.34 4.84 -12.12
C SER A 242 -8.23 5.85 -13.26
N SER A 243 -7.49 5.50 -14.31
CA SER A 243 -7.19 6.33 -15.48
C SER A 243 -8.06 6.02 -16.69
N LYS A 244 -8.65 4.82 -16.77
CA LYS A 244 -9.44 4.37 -17.93
C LYS A 244 -10.82 3.85 -17.53
N PRO A 245 -11.90 4.65 -17.68
CA PRO A 245 -13.26 4.22 -17.40
C PRO A 245 -13.69 2.95 -18.15
N GLU A 246 -13.21 2.75 -19.37
CA GLU A 246 -13.49 1.55 -20.19
C GLU A 246 -12.81 0.30 -19.64
N ALA A 247 -11.67 0.43 -18.96
CA ALA A 247 -11.05 -0.70 -18.27
C ALA A 247 -11.81 -1.02 -16.98
N ALA A 248 -12.23 0.01 -16.23
CA ALA A 248 -13.02 -0.16 -15.01
C ALA A 248 -14.32 -0.93 -15.25
N SER A 249 -15.00 -0.70 -16.37
CA SER A 249 -16.26 -1.40 -16.72
C SER A 249 -16.09 -2.89 -17.05
N GLN A 250 -14.85 -3.35 -17.30
CA GLN A 250 -14.53 -4.75 -17.57
C GLN A 250 -14.19 -5.54 -16.30
N ILE A 251 -14.04 -4.86 -15.16
CA ILE A 251 -13.57 -5.47 -13.93
C ILE A 251 -14.77 -5.83 -13.04
N PRO A 252 -15.02 -7.13 -12.77
CA PRO A 252 -16.12 -7.54 -11.90
C PRO A 252 -15.82 -7.12 -10.44
N PRO A 253 -16.78 -6.51 -9.72
CA PRO A 253 -16.55 -6.03 -8.36
C PRO A 253 -16.53 -7.14 -7.30
N GLU A 254 -17.15 -8.30 -7.56
CA GLU A 254 -17.43 -9.35 -6.57
C GLU A 254 -16.17 -9.87 -5.85
N PRO A 255 -15.03 -10.10 -6.52
CA PRO A 255 -13.81 -10.46 -5.83
C PRO A 255 -13.43 -9.42 -4.76
N PHE A 256 -13.40 -8.15 -5.12
CA PHE A 256 -12.94 -7.09 -4.23
C PHE A 256 -13.90 -6.88 -3.06
N VAL A 257 -15.22 -7.06 -3.26
CA VAL A 257 -16.19 -7.03 -2.14
C VAL A 257 -15.89 -8.14 -1.12
N ALA A 258 -15.56 -9.35 -1.58
CA ALA A 258 -15.19 -10.44 -0.67
C ALA A 258 -13.87 -10.16 0.07
N MET A 259 -12.88 -9.55 -0.59
CA MET A 259 -11.57 -9.21 0.01
C MET A 259 -11.67 -8.16 1.13
N LEU A 260 -12.66 -7.28 1.11
CA LEU A 260 -12.89 -6.33 2.22
C LEU A 260 -13.11 -7.03 3.56
N ARG A 261 -13.59 -8.27 3.56
CA ARG A 261 -13.78 -9.07 4.76
C ARG A 261 -12.62 -10.02 5.04
N SER A 262 -11.57 -10.00 4.24
CA SER A 262 -10.42 -10.90 4.44
C SER A 262 -9.83 -10.72 5.84
N GLY A 263 -9.26 -11.81 6.37
CA GLY A 263 -8.42 -11.76 7.57
C GLY A 263 -7.03 -11.20 7.32
N ILE A 264 -6.65 -10.99 6.05
CA ILE A 264 -5.35 -10.50 5.61
C ILE A 264 -5.44 -9.00 5.29
N TRP A 265 -4.43 -8.23 5.70
CA TRP A 265 -4.48 -6.78 5.61
C TRP A 265 -4.36 -6.27 4.17
N THR A 266 -3.45 -6.84 3.38
CA THR A 266 -3.20 -6.44 1.98
C THR A 266 -4.45 -6.62 1.13
N ASP A 267 -5.22 -7.68 1.36
CA ASP A 267 -6.52 -7.90 0.72
C ASP A 267 -7.48 -6.73 0.96
N ARG A 268 -7.66 -6.30 2.23
CA ARG A 268 -8.53 -5.16 2.57
C ARG A 268 -8.01 -3.86 1.98
N ASN A 269 -6.70 -3.61 2.10
CA ASN A 269 -6.07 -2.40 1.58
C ASN A 269 -6.27 -2.27 0.06
N LYS A 270 -5.92 -3.30 -0.72
CA LYS A 270 -6.03 -3.25 -2.18
C LYS A 270 -7.47 -3.34 -2.66
N ALA A 271 -8.32 -4.11 -2.01
CA ALA A 271 -9.74 -4.15 -2.36
C ALA A 271 -10.42 -2.80 -2.13
N SER A 272 -10.11 -2.10 -1.03
CA SER A 272 -10.65 -0.75 -0.81
C SER A 272 -10.13 0.24 -1.86
N MET A 273 -8.85 0.17 -2.26
CA MET A 273 -8.32 0.96 -3.38
C MET A 273 -9.12 0.70 -4.67
N MET A 274 -9.28 -0.57 -5.06
CA MET A 274 -10.01 -0.97 -6.28
C MET A 274 -11.49 -0.53 -6.23
N LEU A 275 -12.17 -0.80 -5.12
CA LEU A 275 -13.58 -0.43 -4.95
C LEU A 275 -13.78 1.09 -4.85
N SER A 276 -12.80 1.86 -4.39
CA SER A 276 -12.85 3.32 -4.47
C SER A 276 -12.81 3.83 -5.91
N VAL A 277 -12.35 3.03 -6.86
CA VAL A 277 -12.45 3.35 -8.29
C VAL A 277 -13.80 2.89 -8.83
N LEU A 278 -14.17 1.61 -8.62
CA LEU A 278 -15.40 1.03 -9.17
C LEU A 278 -16.68 1.74 -8.67
N THR A 279 -16.67 2.25 -7.44
CA THR A 279 -17.83 2.96 -6.88
C THR A 279 -18.00 4.40 -7.37
N ARG A 280 -17.06 4.95 -8.16
CA ARG A 280 -17.20 6.30 -8.75
C ARG A 280 -18.47 6.45 -9.59
N SER A 281 -18.87 5.38 -10.28
CA SER A 281 -20.10 5.33 -11.08
C SER A 281 -21.38 5.38 -10.26
N ARG A 282 -21.28 5.11 -8.94
CA ARG A 282 -22.41 4.96 -8.01
C ARG A 282 -23.46 3.94 -8.47
N ASP A 283 -23.03 2.87 -9.13
CA ASP A 283 -23.94 1.78 -9.49
C ASP A 283 -24.69 1.29 -8.23
N PRO A 284 -26.03 1.43 -8.18
CA PRO A 284 -26.81 1.08 -7.00
C PRO A 284 -26.69 -0.41 -6.65
N LYS A 285 -26.46 -1.30 -7.62
CA LYS A 285 -26.28 -2.74 -7.35
C LYS A 285 -24.99 -2.99 -6.58
N LEU A 286 -23.89 -2.41 -7.04
CA LEU A 286 -22.60 -2.49 -6.37
C LEU A 286 -22.67 -1.88 -4.96
N LEU A 287 -23.24 -0.68 -4.81
CA LEU A 287 -23.35 -0.03 -3.50
C LEU A 287 -24.21 -0.86 -2.54
N ALA A 288 -25.33 -1.42 -3.00
CA ALA A 288 -26.16 -2.32 -2.19
C ALA A 288 -25.41 -3.59 -1.78
N GLN A 289 -24.64 -4.18 -2.70
CA GLN A 289 -23.81 -5.36 -2.41
C GLN A 289 -22.75 -5.07 -1.35
N ILE A 290 -22.01 -3.96 -1.48
CA ILE A 290 -21.01 -3.55 -0.49
C ILE A 290 -21.67 -3.30 0.86
N ARG A 291 -22.79 -2.57 0.91
CA ARG A 291 -23.53 -2.30 2.15
C ARG A 291 -23.98 -3.60 2.83
N ALA A 292 -24.47 -4.56 2.06
CA ALA A 292 -24.95 -5.84 2.60
C ALA A 292 -23.82 -6.76 3.09
N GLN A 293 -22.66 -6.75 2.43
CA GLN A 293 -21.63 -7.76 2.66
C GLN A 293 -20.44 -7.25 3.47
N ALA A 294 -20.04 -5.99 3.30
CA ALA A 294 -18.74 -5.49 3.77
C ALA A 294 -18.84 -4.18 4.58
N LEU A 295 -20.05 -3.72 4.94
CA LEU A 295 -20.23 -2.47 5.67
C LEU A 295 -19.44 -2.44 6.99
N ASP A 296 -19.53 -3.48 7.81
CA ASP A 296 -18.82 -3.54 9.08
C ASP A 296 -17.31 -3.38 8.88
N ALA A 297 -16.73 -4.13 7.93
CA ALA A 297 -15.30 -4.05 7.64
C ALA A 297 -14.88 -2.64 7.17
N LEU A 298 -15.68 -1.98 6.33
CA LEU A 298 -15.41 -0.61 5.91
C LEU A 298 -15.50 0.39 7.07
N VAL A 299 -16.45 0.22 7.99
CA VAL A 299 -16.57 1.05 9.20
C VAL A 299 -15.35 0.86 10.11
N GLU A 300 -14.85 -0.37 10.27
CA GLU A 300 -13.61 -0.61 11.01
C GLU A 300 -12.42 0.09 10.36
N MET A 301 -12.27 -0.06 9.04
CA MET A 301 -11.14 0.51 8.28
C MET A 301 -11.16 2.05 8.26
N ALA A 302 -12.34 2.65 8.11
CA ALA A 302 -12.49 4.10 8.07
C ALA A 302 -12.18 4.78 9.41
N GLN A 303 -12.17 4.02 10.51
CA GLN A 303 -11.81 4.48 11.85
C GLN A 303 -10.31 4.39 12.15
N TRP A 304 -9.50 3.76 11.28
CA TRP A 304 -8.05 3.73 11.48
C TRP A 304 -7.49 5.15 11.55
N ARG A 305 -6.57 5.37 12.51
CA ARG A 305 -5.97 6.69 12.74
C ARG A 305 -5.01 7.10 11.63
N ASP A 306 -4.43 6.12 10.94
CA ASP A 306 -3.62 6.37 9.77
C ASP A 306 -4.50 6.69 8.56
N LEU A 307 -4.46 7.96 8.12
CA LEU A 307 -5.30 8.40 7.01
C LEU A 307 -4.93 7.68 5.70
N GLY A 308 -3.65 7.42 5.44
CA GLY A 308 -3.20 6.74 4.22
C GLY A 308 -3.87 5.36 4.07
N HIS A 309 -4.04 4.65 5.17
CA HIS A 309 -4.74 3.36 5.18
C HIS A 309 -6.26 3.46 5.28
N ALA A 310 -6.81 4.48 5.94
CA ALA A 310 -8.25 4.69 6.07
C ALA A 310 -8.93 5.32 4.83
N PHE A 311 -8.15 6.02 3.99
CA PHE A 311 -8.67 6.94 2.97
C PHE A 311 -9.66 6.29 2.00
N PHE A 312 -9.32 5.15 1.42
CA PHE A 312 -10.18 4.49 0.45
C PHE A 312 -11.48 3.94 1.08
N ALA A 313 -11.41 3.44 2.33
CA ALA A 313 -12.60 3.03 3.06
C ALA A 313 -13.54 4.22 3.34
N LYS A 314 -12.98 5.39 3.71
CA LYS A 314 -13.75 6.63 3.88
C LYS A 314 -14.44 7.06 2.59
N ILE A 315 -13.75 7.01 1.45
CA ILE A 315 -14.37 7.31 0.14
C ILE A 315 -15.56 6.39 -0.14
N ILE A 316 -15.40 5.08 0.05
CA ILE A 316 -16.47 4.12 -0.21
C ILE A 316 -17.65 4.36 0.74
N LEU A 317 -17.41 4.54 2.05
CA LEU A 317 -18.47 4.84 3.01
C LEU A 317 -19.19 6.15 2.71
N ALA A 318 -18.48 7.20 2.31
CA ALA A 318 -19.08 8.48 1.92
C ALA A 318 -20.04 8.31 0.74
N ARG A 319 -19.68 7.48 -0.25
CA ARG A 319 -20.58 7.13 -1.36
C ARG A 319 -21.78 6.31 -0.92
N LEU A 320 -21.59 5.34 -0.02
CA LEU A 320 -22.70 4.58 0.58
C LEU A 320 -23.66 5.47 1.38
N ALA A 321 -23.16 6.56 1.96
CA ALA A 321 -23.93 7.58 2.66
C ALA A 321 -24.52 8.66 1.73
N GLY A 322 -24.35 8.53 0.41
CA GLY A 322 -24.89 9.48 -0.56
C GLY A 322 -24.18 10.83 -0.63
N ILE A 323 -23.04 11.00 0.05
CA ILE A 323 -22.27 12.26 0.05
C ILE A 323 -21.80 12.56 -1.39
N PRO A 324 -22.07 13.75 -1.98
CA PRO A 324 -21.65 14.09 -3.34
C PRO A 324 -20.12 14.08 -3.55
N GLU A 325 -19.64 13.82 -4.78
CA GLU A 325 -18.21 13.75 -5.08
C GLU A 325 -17.50 15.10 -4.86
N GLU A 326 -18.20 16.22 -5.04
CA GLU A 326 -17.68 17.58 -4.83
C GLU A 326 -17.27 17.82 -3.38
N ARG A 327 -17.89 17.09 -2.43
CA ARG A 327 -17.56 17.15 -1.00
C ARG A 327 -16.48 16.15 -0.60
N MET A 328 -16.10 15.21 -1.49
CA MET A 328 -15.14 14.17 -1.18
C MET A 328 -13.76 14.71 -0.73
N PRO A 329 -13.19 15.78 -1.34
CA PRO A 329 -11.92 16.34 -0.91
C PRO A 329 -11.92 16.88 0.53
N GLU A 330 -13.08 17.25 1.07
CA GLU A 330 -13.24 17.70 2.46
C GLU A 330 -13.56 16.52 3.38
N VAL A 331 -14.47 15.64 2.95
CA VAL A 331 -15.03 14.57 3.79
C VAL A 331 -14.07 13.41 3.97
N ALA A 332 -13.39 12.96 2.90
CA ALA A 332 -12.49 11.81 2.97
C ALA A 332 -11.28 12.01 3.90
N PRO A 333 -10.57 13.16 3.91
CA PRO A 333 -9.51 13.40 4.88
C PRO A 333 -10.03 13.76 6.28
N GLY A 334 -11.30 14.17 6.40
CA GLY A 334 -11.89 14.65 7.65
C GLY A 334 -12.25 13.58 8.68
N PRO A 335 -12.91 13.98 9.80
CA PRO A 335 -13.37 13.07 10.84
C PRO A 335 -14.37 12.06 10.29
N VAL A 336 -14.14 10.76 10.58
CA VAL A 336 -14.99 9.66 10.13
C VAL A 336 -16.46 9.82 10.58
N GLN A 337 -16.69 10.49 11.71
CA GLN A 337 -18.03 10.73 12.25
C GLN A 337 -18.97 11.43 11.27
N VAL A 338 -18.45 12.36 10.46
CA VAL A 338 -19.23 13.06 9.42
C VAL A 338 -19.84 12.06 8.43
N ILE A 339 -19.08 11.02 8.08
CA ILE A 339 -19.52 9.96 7.17
C ILE A 339 -20.50 9.02 7.89
N LEU A 340 -20.18 8.61 9.13
CA LEU A 340 -21.00 7.67 9.89
C LEU A 340 -22.39 8.24 10.24
N ASP A 341 -22.50 9.54 10.49
CA ASP A 341 -23.78 10.18 10.75
C ASP A 341 -24.63 10.27 9.47
N ALA A 342 -24.01 10.53 8.32
CA ALA A 342 -24.70 10.51 7.02
C ALA A 342 -25.15 9.10 6.62
N LEU A 343 -24.46 8.04 7.06
CA LEU A 343 -24.74 6.65 6.68
C LEU A 343 -26.00 6.05 7.33
N LYS A 344 -26.45 6.64 8.45
CA LYS A 344 -27.64 6.22 9.23
C LYS A 344 -28.97 6.59 8.56
N HIS A 345 -28.93 7.34 7.46
CA HIS A 345 -30.07 7.73 6.63
C HIS A 345 -30.03 6.99 5.27
#